data_AF-A0A2V6YEK9-F1
#
_entry.id   AF-A0A2V6YEK9-F1
#
_cell.length_a   1.000
_cell.length_b   1.000
_cell.length_c   1.000
_cell.angle_alpha   90.00
_cell.angle_beta   90.00
_cell.angle_gamma   90.00
#
_symmetry.space_group_name_H-M   'P 1'
#
loop_
_entity.id
_entity.type
_entity.pdbx_description
1 polymer ?
#
loop_
_entity_poly.entity_id
_entity_poly.type
_entity_poly.pdbx_seq_one_letter_code
_entity_poly.pdbx_strand_id
1 'polypeptide(L)'
;MRRGWVLAYPVLQEKEDRATIAAEGLGEIPVDDDFMTLAGYYLSEGTMCGKGGKPYEQFFYFHEEQRAYVERLQTILGGLGLRSQVRRRRHTAEVIAHSLALGELLRSLFGHGATEKRMPEWMERLPHDKQCALVKALWEGDGYLGRVRGYWRATYCTSSHALAVQVHHVLLRLGVPAFLHHRDQRARQRNWVVSVTARAGLARLAQILQLGALSGCEDNAKGQVVLTETMLYVGVRAVRRVAWKGHVHNLEVDGVHSFGLPGAMLHNCEVNGPGEARAADIGVAGGRGIGLIFKNGEVIRKVPEKDIVQAMREEVDRFIAERKAARVAAPADD
;
A
#
# COMPACT_ATOMS: atom_id res chain seq x y z
N MET A 1 19.23 13.09 10.10
CA MET A 1 18.48 13.38 8.86
C MET A 1 19.10 14.62 8.21
N ARG A 2 19.26 14.65 6.87
CA ARG A 2 19.21 15.97 6.20
C ARG A 2 17.78 16.46 6.39
N ARG A 3 17.58 17.59 7.08
CA ARG A 3 16.24 18.17 7.23
C ARG A 3 15.60 18.26 5.84
N GLY A 4 14.37 17.77 5.69
CA GLY A 4 13.60 17.84 4.44
C GLY A 4 13.80 16.71 3.41
N TRP A 5 14.55 15.63 3.72
CA TRP A 5 14.75 14.50 2.79
C TRP A 5 14.05 13.22 3.26
N VAL A 6 12.73 13.28 3.41
CA VAL A 6 11.89 12.18 3.89
C VAL A 6 10.69 12.02 2.96
N LEU A 7 10.28 10.78 2.74
CA LEU A 7 9.07 10.41 2.06
C LEU A 7 8.09 9.84 3.10
N ALA A 8 6.84 10.32 3.06
CA ALA A 8 5.77 9.83 3.93
C ALA A 8 4.87 8.86 3.16
N TYR A 9 4.34 7.87 3.87
CA TYR A 9 3.41 6.89 3.34
C TYR A 9 2.29 6.64 4.34
N PRO A 10 1.02 6.84 3.99
CA PRO A 10 -0.09 6.71 4.94
C PRO A 10 -0.30 5.26 5.36
N VAL A 11 -0.64 5.10 6.64
CA VAL A 11 -1.11 3.84 7.21
C VAL A 11 -2.63 3.84 7.18
N LEU A 12 -3.24 2.77 6.66
CA LEU A 12 -4.69 2.62 6.61
C LEU A 12 -5.30 2.55 8.03
N GLN A 13 -6.12 3.54 8.39
CA GLN A 13 -6.68 3.65 9.74
C GLN A 13 -8.03 2.93 9.90
N GLU A 14 -8.83 2.89 8.84
CA GLU A 14 -10.20 2.37 8.89
C GLU A 14 -10.24 0.92 9.38
N LYS A 15 -11.17 0.64 10.28
CA LYS A 15 -11.44 -0.69 10.82
C LYS A 15 -12.87 -1.08 10.54
N GLU A 16 -13.05 -2.21 9.91
CA GLU A 16 -14.34 -2.82 9.66
C GLU A 16 -14.26 -4.27 10.10
N ASP A 17 -14.99 -4.63 11.15
CA ASP A 17 -15.09 -6.02 11.53
C ASP A 17 -16.15 -6.72 10.70
N ARG A 18 -15.84 -7.95 10.32
CA ARG A 18 -16.72 -8.82 9.60
C ARG A 18 -16.78 -10.12 10.37
N ALA A 19 -17.97 -10.47 10.87
CA ALA A 19 -18.16 -11.70 11.64
C ALA A 19 -18.17 -12.93 10.73
N THR A 20 -18.85 -12.84 9.59
CA THR A 20 -19.04 -13.95 8.65
C THR A 20 -18.97 -13.52 7.19
N ILE A 21 -18.80 -14.50 6.31
CA ILE A 21 -18.99 -14.39 4.87
C ILE A 21 -19.94 -15.47 4.37
N ALA A 22 -20.86 -15.10 3.48
CA ALA A 22 -21.69 -16.06 2.76
C ALA A 22 -20.87 -16.73 1.65
N ALA A 23 -20.93 -18.05 1.59
CA ALA A 23 -20.31 -18.86 0.55
C ALA A 23 -21.32 -19.88 -0.01
N GLU A 24 -21.59 -19.79 -1.31
CA GLU A 24 -22.50 -20.71 -1.98
C GLU A 24 -22.01 -22.16 -1.82
N GLY A 25 -22.85 -23.04 -1.27
CA GLY A 25 -22.51 -24.44 -1.00
C GLY A 25 -21.71 -24.70 0.27
N LEU A 26 -21.30 -23.66 1.02
CA LEU A 26 -20.65 -23.79 2.34
C LEU A 26 -21.43 -23.07 3.46
N GLY A 27 -22.40 -22.22 3.13
CA GLY A 27 -23.19 -21.47 4.10
C GLY A 27 -22.48 -20.22 4.60
N GLU A 28 -22.77 -19.82 5.84
CA GLU A 28 -22.07 -18.73 6.52
C GLU A 28 -20.78 -19.25 7.14
N ILE A 29 -19.65 -18.67 6.73
CA ILE A 29 -18.33 -19.02 7.22
C ILE A 29 -17.87 -17.91 8.19
N PRO A 30 -17.50 -18.25 9.44
CA PRO A 30 -16.89 -17.29 10.35
C PRO A 30 -15.59 -16.71 9.78
N VAL A 31 -15.40 -15.40 9.91
CA VAL A 31 -14.12 -14.75 9.61
C VAL A 31 -13.31 -14.72 10.91
N ASP A 32 -12.78 -15.89 11.27
CA ASP A 32 -11.99 -16.14 12.48
C ASP A 32 -10.56 -16.60 12.12
N ASP A 33 -9.79 -17.03 13.13
CA ASP A 33 -8.40 -17.48 12.95
C ASP A 33 -8.27 -18.64 11.96
N ASP A 34 -9.26 -19.53 11.89
CA ASP A 34 -9.27 -20.67 10.96
C ASP A 34 -9.47 -20.18 9.52
N PHE A 35 -10.41 -19.26 9.30
CA PHE A 35 -10.58 -18.63 7.99
C PHE A 35 -9.34 -17.83 7.57
N MET A 36 -8.75 -17.04 8.48
CA MET A 36 -7.53 -16.26 8.17
C MET A 36 -6.35 -17.19 7.87
N THR A 37 -6.27 -18.35 8.55
CA THR A 37 -5.25 -19.37 8.28
C THR A 37 -5.44 -19.99 6.90
N LEU A 38 -6.67 -20.41 6.55
CA LEU A 38 -7.00 -20.93 5.22
C LEU A 38 -6.66 -19.91 4.12
N ALA A 39 -7.03 -18.64 4.33
CA ALA A 39 -6.73 -17.56 3.41
C ALA A 39 -5.22 -17.38 3.21
N GLY A 40 -4.45 -17.32 4.31
CA GLY A 40 -3.00 -17.20 4.25
C GLY A 40 -2.34 -18.37 3.52
N TYR A 41 -2.71 -19.61 3.86
CA TYR A 41 -2.21 -20.81 3.19
C TYR A 41 -2.59 -20.87 1.72
N TYR A 42 -3.79 -20.41 1.35
CA TYR A 42 -4.17 -20.33 -0.06
C TYR A 42 -3.31 -19.29 -0.80
N LEU A 43 -3.14 -18.11 -0.21
CA LEU A 43 -2.38 -17.02 -0.81
C LEU A 43 -0.90 -17.35 -0.99
N SER A 44 -0.31 -18.16 -0.11
CA SER A 44 1.07 -18.64 -0.27
C SER A 44 1.15 -19.94 -1.08
N GLU A 45 0.66 -21.03 -0.51
CA GLU A 45 0.91 -22.40 -0.96
C GLU A 45 -0.23 -23.02 -1.78
N GLY A 46 -1.36 -22.30 -1.86
CA GLY A 46 -2.56 -22.77 -2.54
C GLY A 46 -2.50 -22.62 -4.05
N THR A 47 -3.04 -23.62 -4.72
CA THR A 47 -3.45 -23.57 -6.13
C THR A 47 -4.74 -24.37 -6.30
N MET A 48 -5.37 -24.22 -7.45
CA MET A 48 -6.56 -24.98 -7.79
C MET A 48 -6.54 -25.36 -9.26
N CYS A 49 -7.28 -26.42 -9.59
CA CYS A 49 -7.53 -26.82 -10.97
C CYS A 49 -8.90 -27.51 -11.08
N GLY A 50 -9.22 -27.93 -12.30
CA GLY A 50 -10.40 -28.74 -12.59
C GLY A 50 -10.68 -28.81 -14.09
N LYS A 51 -11.92 -29.11 -14.45
CA LYS A 51 -12.38 -29.31 -15.83
C LYS A 51 -13.51 -28.33 -16.16
N GLY A 52 -13.57 -27.93 -17.42
CA GLY A 52 -14.62 -27.02 -17.92
C GLY A 52 -14.65 -25.67 -17.20
N GLY A 53 -13.49 -25.17 -16.74
CA GLY A 53 -13.36 -23.89 -16.01
C GLY A 53 -13.83 -23.91 -14.55
N LYS A 54 -14.25 -25.07 -14.03
CA LYS A 54 -14.71 -25.23 -12.64
C LYS A 54 -13.55 -25.64 -11.72
N PRO A 55 -13.28 -24.90 -10.64
CA PRO A 55 -12.12 -25.13 -9.77
C PRO A 55 -12.41 -26.17 -8.68
N TYR A 56 -12.79 -27.41 -9.03
CA TYR A 56 -13.22 -28.39 -8.03
C TYR A 56 -12.07 -29.12 -7.31
N GLU A 57 -10.80 -28.94 -7.70
CA GLU A 57 -9.63 -29.52 -7.02
C GLU A 57 -8.78 -28.39 -6.43
N GLN A 58 -8.53 -28.44 -5.13
CA GLN A 58 -7.66 -27.49 -4.42
C GLN A 58 -6.45 -28.23 -3.89
N PHE A 59 -5.27 -27.65 -4.07
CA PHE A 59 -4.00 -28.22 -3.64
C PHE A 59 -3.24 -27.20 -2.79
N PHE A 60 -2.66 -27.67 -1.71
CA PHE A 60 -1.77 -26.88 -0.85
C PHE A 60 -0.48 -27.66 -0.65
N TYR A 61 0.65 -27.00 -0.89
CA TYR A 61 1.97 -27.63 -0.85
C TYR A 61 2.74 -27.15 0.37
N PHE A 62 3.15 -28.07 1.23
CA PHE A 62 3.99 -27.77 2.38
C PHE A 62 5.26 -28.60 2.33
N HIS A 63 6.30 -28.17 3.04
CA HIS A 63 7.47 -29.00 3.26
C HIS A 63 7.10 -30.22 4.14
N GLU A 64 7.76 -31.36 3.95
CA GLU A 64 7.41 -32.62 4.64
C GLU A 64 7.50 -32.54 6.19
N GLU A 65 8.35 -31.65 6.69
CA GLU A 65 8.57 -31.42 8.13
C GLU A 65 7.48 -30.56 8.77
N GLN A 66 6.69 -29.84 7.96
CA GLN A 66 5.63 -28.93 8.41
C GLN A 66 4.31 -29.69 8.70
N ARG A 67 4.41 -30.81 9.43
CA ARG A 67 3.27 -31.69 9.72
C ARG A 67 2.13 -30.97 10.43
N ALA A 68 2.45 -30.04 11.34
CA ALA A 68 1.47 -29.26 12.06
C ALA A 68 0.62 -28.36 11.14
N TYR A 69 1.18 -27.84 10.04
CA TYR A 69 0.43 -26.98 9.10
C TYR A 69 -0.54 -27.81 8.28
N VAL A 70 -0.12 -29.01 7.87
CA VAL A 70 -0.95 -29.99 7.20
C VAL A 70 -2.14 -30.39 8.09
N GLU A 71 -1.88 -30.79 9.33
CA GLU A 71 -2.92 -31.21 10.29
C GLU A 71 -3.90 -30.07 10.61
N ARG A 72 -3.39 -28.84 10.78
CA ARG A 72 -4.22 -27.65 10.97
C ARG A 72 -5.12 -27.41 9.77
N LEU A 73 -4.58 -27.45 8.55
CA LEU A 73 -5.38 -27.27 7.34
C LEU A 73 -6.43 -28.36 7.18
N GLN A 74 -6.10 -29.63 7.46
CA GLN A 74 -7.10 -30.71 7.43
C GLN A 74 -8.23 -30.48 8.43
N THR A 75 -7.91 -29.97 9.62
CA THR A 75 -8.89 -29.64 10.67
C THR A 75 -9.82 -28.52 10.20
N ILE A 76 -9.26 -27.43 9.64
CA ILE A 76 -10.02 -26.29 9.11
C ILE A 76 -10.97 -26.76 8.00
N LEU A 77 -10.46 -27.53 7.03
CA LEU A 77 -11.27 -28.09 5.95
C LEU A 77 -12.37 -29.02 6.48
N GLY A 78 -12.07 -29.84 7.48
CA GLY A 78 -13.05 -30.69 8.16
C GLY A 78 -14.14 -29.89 8.88
N GLY A 79 -13.79 -28.77 9.51
CA GLY A 79 -14.74 -27.83 10.12
C GLY A 79 -15.70 -27.20 9.11
N LEU A 80 -15.26 -27.01 7.87
CA LEU A 80 -16.11 -26.61 6.74
C LEU A 80 -16.93 -27.76 6.12
N GLY A 81 -16.90 -28.96 6.74
CA GLY A 81 -17.59 -30.15 6.22
C GLY A 81 -16.89 -30.79 5.02
N LEU A 82 -15.64 -30.43 4.73
CA LEU A 82 -14.90 -30.89 3.56
C LEU A 82 -13.94 -32.02 3.93
N ARG A 83 -13.85 -33.02 3.03
CA ARG A 83 -12.83 -34.06 3.13
C ARG A 83 -11.56 -33.62 2.43
N SER A 84 -10.43 -33.97 3.01
CA SER A 84 -9.11 -33.74 2.43
C SER A 84 -8.29 -35.04 2.42
N GLN A 85 -7.40 -35.15 1.43
CA GLN A 85 -6.39 -36.21 1.34
C GLN A 85 -5.00 -35.60 1.48
N VAL A 86 -4.05 -36.37 2.03
CA VAL A 86 -2.65 -35.96 2.10
C VAL A 86 -1.80 -36.91 1.28
N ARG A 87 -1.08 -36.38 0.30
CA ARG A 87 -0.06 -37.11 -0.45
C ARG A 87 1.31 -36.64 -0.02
N ARG A 88 2.14 -37.58 0.44
CA ARG A 88 3.53 -37.27 0.81
C ARG A 88 4.46 -37.75 -0.30
N ARG A 89 5.30 -36.84 -0.78
CA ARG A 89 6.43 -37.11 -1.67
C ARG A 89 7.70 -36.62 -0.98
N ARG A 90 8.86 -37.05 -1.48
CA ARG A 90 10.18 -36.91 -0.83
C ARG A 90 10.36 -35.69 0.08
N HIS A 91 10.06 -34.47 -0.36
CA HIS A 91 10.21 -33.24 0.45
C HIS A 91 8.93 -32.39 0.52
N THR A 92 7.79 -32.96 0.13
CA THR A 92 6.54 -32.21 -0.03
C THR A 92 5.37 -33.00 0.53
N ALA A 93 4.59 -32.35 1.39
CA ALA A 93 3.28 -32.81 1.81
C ALA A 93 2.22 -31.99 1.05
N GLU A 94 1.43 -32.67 0.23
CA GLU A 94 0.36 -32.09 -0.57
C GLU A 94 -0.98 -32.39 0.10
N VAL A 95 -1.72 -31.35 0.49
CA VAL A 95 -3.09 -31.46 0.97
C VAL A 95 -4.03 -31.19 -0.20
N ILE A 96 -4.95 -32.12 -0.46
CA ILE A 96 -5.87 -32.09 -1.59
C ILE A 96 -7.30 -32.07 -1.07
N ALA A 97 -8.07 -31.07 -1.47
CA ALA A 97 -9.51 -31.02 -1.28
C ALA A 97 -10.23 -31.08 -2.63
N HIS A 98 -11.41 -31.70 -2.63
CA HIS A 98 -12.27 -31.78 -3.82
C HIS A 98 -13.61 -31.12 -3.53
N SER A 99 -13.73 -29.81 -3.78
CA SER A 99 -14.95 -29.04 -3.52
C SER A 99 -15.11 -27.92 -4.53
N LEU A 100 -16.21 -27.92 -5.28
CA LEU A 100 -16.54 -26.80 -6.17
C LEU A 100 -16.80 -25.52 -5.37
N ALA A 101 -17.54 -25.63 -4.26
CA ALA A 101 -17.90 -24.49 -3.41
C ALA A 101 -16.66 -23.80 -2.82
N LEU A 102 -15.69 -24.57 -2.32
CA LEU A 102 -14.43 -24.02 -1.81
C LEU A 102 -13.62 -23.35 -2.93
N GLY A 103 -13.52 -23.99 -4.09
CA GLY A 103 -12.78 -23.44 -5.22
C GLY A 103 -13.37 -22.11 -5.72
N GLU A 104 -14.70 -22.02 -5.82
CA GLU A 104 -15.39 -20.78 -6.21
C GLU A 104 -15.18 -19.67 -5.17
N LEU A 105 -15.29 -19.99 -3.88
CA LEU A 105 -15.01 -19.05 -2.80
C LEU A 105 -13.58 -18.50 -2.87
N LEU A 106 -12.58 -19.39 -2.90
CA LEU A 106 -11.17 -19.00 -2.93
C LEU A 106 -10.85 -18.19 -4.19
N ARG A 107 -11.35 -18.61 -5.37
CA ARG A 107 -11.15 -17.89 -6.62
C ARG A 107 -11.76 -16.50 -6.59
N SER A 108 -12.98 -16.37 -6.06
CA SER A 108 -13.70 -15.10 -5.96
C SER A 108 -12.96 -14.11 -5.07
N LEU A 109 -12.57 -14.56 -3.87
CA LEU A 109 -11.90 -13.71 -2.90
C LEU A 109 -10.46 -13.39 -3.29
N PHE A 110 -9.72 -14.42 -3.70
CA PHE A 110 -8.26 -14.37 -3.74
C PHE A 110 -7.67 -14.44 -5.14
N GLY A 111 -8.45 -14.69 -6.19
CA GLY A 111 -7.94 -14.96 -7.53
C GLY A 111 -7.46 -16.40 -7.70
N HIS A 112 -6.86 -16.71 -8.85
CA HIS A 112 -6.43 -18.06 -9.20
C HIS A 112 -4.92 -18.16 -9.42
N GLY A 113 -4.38 -17.43 -10.40
CA GLY A 113 -2.96 -17.49 -10.73
C GLY A 113 -2.08 -16.77 -9.71
N ALA A 114 -0.82 -17.18 -9.56
CA ALA A 114 0.12 -16.58 -8.60
C ALA A 114 0.27 -15.06 -8.77
N THR A 115 0.23 -14.55 -10.01
CA THR A 115 0.28 -13.10 -10.33
C THR A 115 -1.05 -12.38 -10.10
N GLU A 116 -2.16 -13.11 -10.01
CA GLU A 116 -3.52 -12.59 -9.82
C GLU A 116 -3.97 -12.64 -8.35
N LYS A 117 -3.20 -13.36 -7.51
CA LYS A 117 -3.49 -13.50 -6.09
C LYS A 117 -3.63 -12.13 -5.44
N ARG A 118 -4.67 -11.93 -4.63
CA ARG A 118 -4.98 -10.66 -3.96
C ARG A 118 -5.85 -10.92 -2.75
N MET A 119 -6.08 -9.91 -1.94
CA MET A 119 -7.08 -9.94 -0.87
C MET A 119 -8.24 -9.02 -1.22
N PRO A 120 -9.47 -9.33 -0.79
CA PRO A 120 -10.56 -8.35 -0.78
C PRO A 120 -10.20 -7.15 0.10
N GLU A 121 -10.67 -5.96 -0.28
CA GLU A 121 -10.41 -4.72 0.45
C GLU A 121 -10.82 -4.78 1.92
N TRP A 122 -11.97 -5.41 2.22
CA TRP A 122 -12.45 -5.55 3.59
C TRP A 122 -11.47 -6.34 4.49
N MET A 123 -10.66 -7.25 3.94
CA MET A 123 -9.63 -7.97 4.72
C MET A 123 -8.47 -7.06 5.15
N GLU A 124 -8.14 -6.05 4.34
CA GLU A 124 -7.14 -5.04 4.71
C GLU A 124 -7.62 -4.13 5.83
N ARG A 125 -8.94 -4.07 6.08
CA ARG A 125 -9.61 -3.24 7.09
C ARG A 125 -10.01 -4.01 8.35
N LEU A 126 -9.85 -5.34 8.39
CA LEU A 126 -10.18 -6.16 9.56
C LEU A 126 -9.47 -5.70 10.85
N PRO A 127 -10.03 -6.04 12.03
CA PRO A 127 -9.37 -5.92 13.32
C PRO A 127 -7.97 -6.56 13.36
N HIS A 128 -7.10 -5.99 14.20
CA HIS A 128 -5.67 -6.35 14.22
C HIS A 128 -5.42 -7.81 14.61
N ASP A 129 -6.24 -8.39 15.47
CA ASP A 129 -6.19 -9.79 15.89
C ASP A 129 -6.36 -10.73 14.69
N LYS A 130 -7.40 -10.54 13.88
CA LYS A 130 -7.61 -11.30 12.63
C LYS A 130 -6.46 -11.09 11.63
N GLN A 131 -5.95 -9.86 11.54
CA GLN A 131 -4.78 -9.57 10.70
C GLN A 131 -3.49 -10.23 11.19
N CYS A 132 -3.31 -10.40 12.50
CA CYS A 132 -2.18 -11.17 13.05
C CYS A 132 -2.23 -12.62 12.59
N ALA A 133 -3.41 -13.26 12.65
CA ALA A 133 -3.60 -14.64 12.19
C ALA A 133 -3.25 -14.81 10.70
N LEU A 134 -3.69 -13.87 9.86
CA LEU A 134 -3.36 -13.85 8.44
C LEU A 134 -1.86 -13.70 8.19
N VAL A 135 -1.21 -12.73 8.83
CA VAL A 135 0.24 -12.50 8.67
C VAL A 135 1.02 -13.73 9.10
N LYS A 136 0.60 -14.38 10.19
CA LYS A 136 1.20 -15.65 10.63
C LYS A 136 1.09 -16.72 9.55
N ALA A 137 -0.10 -16.96 9.01
CA ALA A 137 -0.30 -17.98 7.97
C ALA A 137 0.45 -17.67 6.66
N LEU A 138 0.51 -16.41 6.24
CA LEU A 138 1.33 -15.97 5.11
C LEU A 138 2.81 -16.26 5.33
N TRP A 139 3.30 -16.10 6.58
CA TRP A 139 4.69 -16.36 6.92
C TRP A 139 5.02 -17.84 7.10
N GLU A 140 4.04 -18.65 7.51
CA GLU A 140 4.17 -20.11 7.61
C GLU A 140 4.37 -20.76 6.21
N GLY A 141 3.85 -20.14 5.14
CA GLY A 141 4.09 -20.55 3.74
C GLY A 141 5.28 -19.82 3.08
N ASP A 142 5.02 -18.63 2.53
CA ASP A 142 5.98 -17.88 1.68
C ASP A 142 6.95 -16.97 2.47
N GLY A 143 6.80 -16.91 3.79
CA GLY A 143 7.61 -16.05 4.65
C GLY A 143 8.97 -16.65 4.97
N TYR A 144 9.94 -15.76 5.14
CA TYR A 144 11.23 -16.08 5.71
C TYR A 144 11.52 -15.10 6.86
N LEU A 145 12.06 -15.62 7.96
CA LEU A 145 12.63 -14.83 9.05
C LEU A 145 13.92 -15.52 9.52
N GLY A 146 15.05 -14.84 9.37
CA GLY A 146 16.34 -15.42 9.73
C GLY A 146 17.49 -14.46 9.53
N ARG A 147 18.72 -14.98 9.64
CA ARG A 147 19.95 -14.21 9.44
C ARG A 147 20.44 -14.33 8.00
N VAL A 148 20.61 -13.19 7.34
CA VAL A 148 21.17 -13.07 5.99
C VAL A 148 22.40 -12.19 6.05
N ARG A 149 23.57 -12.76 5.66
CA ARG A 149 24.87 -12.06 5.71
C ARG A 149 25.16 -11.46 7.10
N GLY A 150 24.83 -12.20 8.16
CA GLY A 150 25.07 -11.80 9.56
C GLY A 150 23.98 -10.95 10.19
N TYR A 151 22.97 -10.48 9.43
CA TYR A 151 21.92 -9.59 9.94
C TYR A 151 20.55 -10.23 9.89
N TRP A 152 19.72 -9.95 10.90
CA TRP A 152 18.34 -10.38 10.89
C TRP A 152 17.53 -9.70 9.79
N ARG A 153 16.68 -10.49 9.14
CA ARG A 153 15.79 -10.02 8.08
C ARG A 153 14.56 -10.93 8.03
N ALA A 154 13.41 -10.30 7.88
CA ALA A 154 12.20 -10.97 7.41
C ALA A 154 11.88 -10.55 5.97
N THR A 155 11.42 -11.50 5.17
CA THR A 155 10.95 -11.25 3.80
C THR A 155 9.73 -12.09 3.50
N TYR A 156 8.76 -11.49 2.82
CA TYR A 156 7.67 -12.16 2.13
C TYR A 156 7.82 -11.89 0.63
N CYS A 157 7.79 -12.94 -0.19
CA CYS A 157 7.97 -12.82 -1.64
C CYS A 157 6.71 -13.29 -2.36
N THR A 158 6.28 -12.56 -3.38
CA THR A 158 5.16 -12.97 -4.24
C THR A 158 5.33 -12.44 -5.66
N SER A 159 4.72 -13.10 -6.64
CA SER A 159 4.67 -12.61 -8.02
C SER A 159 3.50 -11.64 -8.26
N SER A 160 2.52 -11.59 -7.34
CA SER A 160 1.42 -10.63 -7.41
C SER A 160 1.82 -9.27 -6.81
N HIS A 161 1.73 -8.23 -7.64
CA HIS A 161 1.92 -6.86 -7.16
C HIS A 161 0.82 -6.45 -6.15
N ALA A 162 -0.44 -6.82 -6.42
CA ALA A 162 -1.57 -6.49 -5.56
C ALA A 162 -1.34 -7.08 -4.16
N LEU A 163 -1.09 -8.39 -4.08
CA LEU A 163 -0.85 -9.05 -2.80
C LEU A 163 0.35 -8.46 -2.05
N ALA A 164 1.43 -8.11 -2.75
CA ALA A 164 2.60 -7.49 -2.12
C ALA A 164 2.29 -6.13 -1.49
N VAL A 165 1.50 -5.28 -2.16
CA VAL A 165 1.04 -4.00 -1.62
C VAL A 165 0.12 -4.21 -0.41
N GLN A 166 -0.80 -5.16 -0.50
CA GLN A 166 -1.77 -5.41 0.57
C GLN A 166 -1.11 -6.02 1.81
N VAL A 167 -0.16 -6.94 1.65
CA VAL A 167 0.65 -7.45 2.77
C VAL A 167 1.48 -6.31 3.39
N HIS A 168 2.04 -5.42 2.57
CA HIS A 168 2.75 -4.24 3.07
C HIS A 168 1.83 -3.35 3.92
N HIS A 169 0.60 -3.05 3.47
CA HIS A 169 -0.38 -2.31 4.26
C HIS A 169 -0.69 -2.97 5.61
N VAL A 170 -1.03 -4.25 5.59
CA VAL A 170 -1.38 -5.00 6.81
C VAL A 170 -0.24 -4.95 7.81
N LEU A 171 1.00 -5.13 7.38
CA LEU A 171 2.17 -5.02 8.27
C LEU A 171 2.29 -3.62 8.90
N LEU A 172 2.08 -2.55 8.12
CA LEU A 172 2.13 -1.19 8.67
C LEU A 172 1.03 -0.95 9.71
N ARG A 173 -0.21 -1.42 9.45
CA ARG A 173 -1.32 -1.34 10.42
C ARG A 173 -0.99 -2.06 11.73
N LEU A 174 -0.26 -3.17 11.64
CA LEU A 174 0.18 -3.96 12.81
C LEU A 174 1.41 -3.39 13.53
N GLY A 175 1.91 -2.22 13.11
CA GLY A 175 3.08 -1.58 13.71
C GLY A 175 4.42 -2.20 13.26
N VAL A 176 4.44 -2.91 12.13
CA VAL A 176 5.64 -3.52 11.56
C VAL A 176 6.17 -2.64 10.42
N PRO A 177 7.25 -1.86 10.61
CA PRO A 177 7.85 -1.04 9.56
C PRO A 177 8.46 -1.92 8.46
N ALA A 178 7.65 -2.17 7.43
CA ALA A 178 8.00 -2.99 6.28
C ALA A 178 8.30 -2.12 5.04
N PHE A 179 9.09 -2.68 4.12
CA PHE A 179 9.45 -2.04 2.86
C PHE A 179 9.03 -2.89 1.67
N LEU A 180 8.35 -2.27 0.71
CA LEU A 180 8.02 -2.88 -0.57
C LEU A 180 9.08 -2.56 -1.63
N HIS A 181 9.60 -3.58 -2.30
CA HIS A 181 10.49 -3.44 -3.45
C HIS A 181 10.30 -4.61 -4.41
N HIS A 182 10.91 -4.55 -5.60
CA HIS A 182 10.93 -5.67 -6.53
C HIS A 182 12.34 -6.18 -6.77
N ARG A 183 12.44 -7.42 -7.22
CA ARG A 183 13.68 -8.02 -7.73
C ARG A 183 13.42 -8.54 -9.13
N ASP A 184 14.21 -8.03 -10.08
CA ASP A 184 14.22 -8.57 -11.43
C ASP A 184 15.26 -9.70 -11.47
N GLN A 185 14.81 -10.96 -11.53
CA GLN A 185 15.71 -12.08 -11.80
C GLN A 185 15.93 -12.15 -13.32
N ARG A 186 17.20 -12.20 -13.76
CA ARG A 186 17.54 -12.37 -15.18
C ARG A 186 16.82 -13.61 -15.72
N ALA A 187 15.95 -13.42 -16.71
CA ALA A 187 15.10 -14.42 -17.40
C ALA A 187 13.81 -14.92 -16.70
N ARG A 188 13.35 -14.31 -15.59
CA ARG A 188 12.05 -14.66 -14.95
C ARG A 188 11.13 -13.45 -14.80
N GLN A 189 9.84 -13.73 -14.50
CA GLN A 189 8.86 -12.73 -14.11
C GLN A 189 9.34 -11.91 -12.90
N ARG A 190 8.93 -10.64 -12.84
CA ARG A 190 9.23 -9.72 -11.73
C ARG A 190 8.60 -10.24 -10.44
N ASN A 191 9.40 -10.37 -9.39
CA ASN A 191 8.92 -10.73 -8.05
C ASN A 191 8.95 -9.52 -7.13
N TRP A 192 7.91 -9.39 -6.33
CA TRP A 192 7.75 -8.37 -5.30
C TRP A 192 8.18 -8.92 -3.96
N VAL A 193 8.82 -8.06 -3.17
CA VAL A 193 9.40 -8.41 -1.87
C VAL A 193 8.96 -7.38 -0.85
N VAL A 194 8.31 -7.85 0.20
CA VAL A 194 8.04 -7.08 1.41
C VAL A 194 9.08 -7.48 2.45
N SER A 195 9.89 -6.53 2.93
CA SER A 195 10.99 -6.83 3.86
C SER A 195 10.92 -6.02 5.13
N VAL A 196 11.28 -6.67 6.24
CA VAL A 196 11.43 -6.05 7.56
C VAL A 196 12.87 -6.26 8.02
N THR A 197 13.53 -5.18 8.41
CA THR A 197 14.95 -5.21 8.83
C THR A 197 15.23 -4.44 10.12
N ALA A 198 14.34 -3.53 10.52
CA ALA A 198 14.50 -2.79 11.76
C ALA A 198 14.19 -3.71 12.94
N ARG A 199 15.00 -3.65 14.00
CA ARG A 199 14.88 -4.46 15.22
C ARG A 199 13.47 -4.39 15.81
N ALA A 200 12.92 -3.19 15.95
CA ALA A 200 11.56 -3.02 16.49
C ALA A 200 10.50 -3.73 15.63
N GLY A 201 10.61 -3.63 14.30
CA GLY A 201 9.70 -4.32 13.39
C GLY A 201 9.88 -5.83 13.38
N LEU A 202 11.13 -6.31 13.45
CA LEU A 202 11.44 -7.74 13.56
C LEU A 202 10.91 -8.33 14.86
N ALA A 203 11.05 -7.61 15.99
CA ALA A 203 10.50 -8.02 17.26
C ALA A 203 8.97 -8.07 17.23
N ARG A 204 8.32 -7.05 16.65
CA ARG A 204 6.87 -7.01 16.49
C ARG A 204 6.36 -8.14 15.60
N LEU A 205 7.04 -8.39 14.48
CA LEU A 205 6.71 -9.51 13.60
C LEU A 205 6.90 -10.85 14.32
N ALA A 206 8.01 -11.06 15.03
CA ALA A 206 8.22 -12.28 15.80
C ALA A 206 7.09 -12.54 16.83
N GLN A 207 6.56 -11.50 17.49
CA GLN A 207 5.39 -11.63 18.35
C GLN A 207 4.14 -12.09 17.58
N ILE A 208 3.86 -11.49 16.42
CA ILE A 208 2.73 -11.87 15.55
C ILE A 208 2.86 -13.33 15.10
N LEU A 209 4.07 -13.73 14.74
CA LEU A 209 4.39 -15.10 14.34
C LEU A 209 4.44 -16.09 15.53
N GLN A 210 4.28 -15.60 16.76
CA GLN A 210 4.36 -16.37 18.00
C GLN A 210 5.71 -17.10 18.16
N LEU A 211 6.79 -16.42 17.78
CA LEU A 211 8.16 -16.88 17.91
C LEU A 211 8.82 -16.28 19.17
N GLY A 212 9.84 -16.96 19.68
CA GLY A 212 10.67 -16.45 20.76
C GLY A 212 11.43 -15.17 20.37
N ALA A 213 11.99 -14.50 21.39
CA ALA A 213 12.78 -13.29 21.17
C ALA A 213 13.99 -13.55 20.25
N LEU A 214 14.20 -12.66 19.28
CA LEU A 214 15.30 -12.78 18.30
C LEU A 214 16.62 -12.31 18.92
N SER A 215 17.46 -13.27 19.34
CA SER A 215 18.75 -12.98 19.96
C SER A 215 19.77 -12.37 18.97
N GLY A 216 20.55 -11.38 19.43
CA GLY A 216 21.52 -10.66 18.61
C GLY A 216 20.90 -9.87 17.46
N CYS A 217 19.64 -9.43 17.62
CA CYS A 217 18.98 -8.52 16.67
C CYS A 217 19.38 -7.08 16.99
N GLU A 218 20.36 -6.57 16.27
CA GLU A 218 20.81 -5.18 16.36
C GLU A 218 20.37 -4.39 15.14
N ASP A 219 20.07 -3.11 15.33
CA ASP A 219 19.85 -2.21 14.21
C ASP A 219 21.19 -1.90 13.56
N ASN A 220 21.29 -2.17 12.27
CA ASN A 220 22.37 -1.63 11.45
C ASN A 220 22.14 -0.13 11.35
N ALA A 221 22.80 0.66 12.21
CA ALA A 221 22.62 2.10 12.28
C ALA A 221 22.65 2.77 10.89
N LYS A 222 21.78 3.79 10.74
CA LYS A 222 21.50 4.67 9.57
C LYS A 222 20.20 4.42 8.77
N GLY A 223 19.30 3.55 9.24
CA GLY A 223 17.93 3.51 8.71
C GLY A 223 17.09 4.69 9.22
N GLN A 224 16.74 5.64 8.36
CA GLN A 224 15.81 6.73 8.69
C GLN A 224 14.37 6.23 8.47
N VAL A 225 13.89 5.39 9.37
CA VAL A 225 12.52 4.85 9.33
C VAL A 225 11.83 5.21 10.62
N VAL A 226 10.67 5.85 10.50
CA VAL A 226 9.80 6.10 11.64
C VAL A 226 8.40 5.65 11.23
N LEU A 227 7.82 4.73 11.98
CA LEU A 227 6.42 4.37 11.84
C LEU A 227 5.65 5.02 12.99
N THR A 228 4.72 5.89 12.66
CA THR A 228 3.69 6.39 13.58
C THR A 228 2.40 5.62 13.35
N GLU A 229 1.37 5.91 14.14
CA GLU A 229 0.04 5.32 13.94
C GLU A 229 -0.51 5.61 12.54
N THR A 230 -0.23 6.79 11.99
CA THR A 230 -0.82 7.28 10.73
C THR A 230 0.11 7.26 9.53
N MET A 231 1.43 7.22 9.73
CA MET A 231 2.41 7.42 8.67
C MET A 231 3.66 6.56 8.87
N LEU A 232 4.15 5.99 7.78
CA LEU A 232 5.52 5.53 7.65
C LEU A 232 6.37 6.62 6.99
N TYR A 233 7.40 7.08 7.69
CA TYR A 233 8.41 8.00 7.19
C TYR A 233 9.68 7.25 6.80
N VAL A 234 10.16 7.46 5.59
CA VAL A 234 11.36 6.81 5.05
C VAL A 234 12.32 7.85 4.47
N GLY A 235 13.58 7.81 4.88
CA GLY A 235 14.61 8.71 4.33
C GLY A 235 14.90 8.45 2.85
N VAL A 236 14.96 9.52 2.05
CA VAL A 236 15.28 9.45 0.62
C VAL A 236 16.75 9.06 0.43
N ARG A 237 17.01 7.98 -0.31
CA ARG A 237 18.37 7.46 -0.56
C ARG A 237 19.06 8.08 -1.77
N ALA A 238 18.31 8.33 -2.84
CA ALA A 238 18.83 8.87 -4.09
C ALA A 238 17.71 9.55 -4.87
N VAL A 239 18.07 10.58 -5.63
CA VAL A 239 17.20 11.23 -6.61
C VAL A 239 17.90 11.14 -7.96
N ARG A 240 17.15 10.81 -9.01
CA ARG A 240 17.67 10.69 -10.38
C ARG A 240 16.79 11.50 -11.31
N ARG A 241 17.41 12.14 -12.31
CA ARG A 241 16.69 12.78 -13.41
C ARG A 241 16.68 11.84 -14.60
N VAL A 242 15.51 11.66 -15.21
CA VAL A 242 15.32 10.77 -16.36
C VAL A 242 14.59 11.57 -17.42
N ALA A 243 15.07 11.51 -18.67
CA ALA A 243 14.33 12.07 -19.79
C ALA A 243 13.08 11.22 -20.06
N TRP A 244 11.91 11.84 -20.12
CA TRP A 244 10.63 11.15 -20.33
C TRP A 244 9.90 11.73 -21.53
N LYS A 245 9.36 10.84 -22.38
CA LYS A 245 8.47 11.20 -23.50
C LYS A 245 7.25 10.29 -23.44
N GLY A 246 6.12 10.84 -23.01
CA GLY A 246 4.88 10.10 -22.82
C GLY A 246 3.90 10.90 -21.98
N HIS A 247 2.79 10.26 -21.62
CA HIS A 247 1.80 10.88 -20.73
C HIS A 247 2.34 11.01 -19.30
N VAL A 248 1.88 12.06 -18.62
CA VAL A 248 2.03 12.26 -17.18
C VAL A 248 0.62 12.53 -16.64
N HIS A 249 0.31 11.97 -15.48
CA HIS A 249 -1.02 12.05 -14.87
C HIS A 249 -0.94 12.82 -13.56
N ASN A 250 -2.01 13.54 -13.23
CA ASN A 250 -2.21 14.23 -11.96
C ASN A 250 -3.62 13.91 -11.45
N LEU A 251 -3.79 13.88 -10.13
CA LEU A 251 -5.10 13.75 -9.49
C LEU A 251 -5.37 15.01 -8.68
N GLU A 252 -6.58 15.54 -8.79
CA GLU A 252 -7.05 16.64 -7.94
C GLU A 252 -7.97 16.05 -6.88
N VAL A 253 -7.66 16.34 -5.62
CA VAL A 253 -8.45 15.89 -4.46
C VAL A 253 -8.91 17.14 -3.74
N ASP A 254 -10.23 17.34 -3.74
CA ASP A 254 -10.87 18.50 -3.14
C ASP A 254 -10.50 18.63 -1.64
N GLY A 255 -10.21 19.86 -1.21
CA GLY A 255 -9.91 20.23 0.17
C GLY A 255 -8.55 19.81 0.76
N VAL A 256 -7.87 18.76 0.26
CA VAL A 256 -6.62 18.24 0.85
C VAL A 256 -5.40 18.27 -0.08
N HIS A 257 -5.61 18.44 -1.38
CA HIS A 257 -4.56 18.61 -2.40
C HIS A 257 -3.46 17.52 -2.38
N SER A 258 -3.73 16.35 -1.80
CA SER A 258 -2.77 15.26 -1.66
C SER A 258 -3.46 13.90 -1.81
N PHE A 259 -2.73 12.91 -2.32
CA PHE A 259 -3.23 11.55 -2.50
C PHE A 259 -2.14 10.51 -2.24
N GLY A 260 -2.56 9.33 -1.80
CA GLY A 260 -1.67 8.18 -1.58
C GLY A 260 -1.49 7.35 -2.86
N LEU A 261 -0.26 6.95 -3.14
CA LEU A 261 0.09 5.88 -4.08
C LEU A 261 0.85 4.80 -3.32
N PRO A 262 0.91 3.54 -3.82
CA PRO A 262 1.73 2.50 -3.19
C PRO A 262 3.17 2.98 -2.93
N GLY A 263 3.51 3.05 -1.65
CA GLY A 263 4.82 3.48 -1.17
C GLY A 263 5.09 4.98 -1.07
N ALA A 264 4.15 5.89 -1.39
CA ALA A 264 4.32 7.33 -1.18
C ALA A 264 3.01 8.14 -1.10
N MET A 265 3.01 9.20 -0.29
CA MET A 265 2.04 10.31 -0.40
C MET A 265 2.58 11.36 -1.37
N LEU A 266 1.74 11.81 -2.29
CA LEU A 266 2.05 12.87 -3.25
C LEU A 266 1.10 14.05 -3.04
N HIS A 267 1.62 15.25 -3.28
CA HIS A 267 0.78 16.44 -3.45
C HIS A 267 0.29 16.46 -4.91
N ASN A 268 -0.91 16.97 -5.14
CA ASN A 268 -1.35 17.30 -6.48
C ASN A 268 -0.47 18.42 -7.06
N CYS A 269 -0.44 18.55 -8.37
CA CYS A 269 0.18 19.73 -8.95
C CYS A 269 -0.87 20.86 -8.94
N GLU A 270 -0.76 21.84 -8.04
CA GLU A 270 -1.57 23.08 -8.05
C GLU A 270 -1.18 24.02 -9.20
N VAL A 271 -0.67 23.49 -10.32
CA VAL A 271 -0.33 24.29 -11.51
C VAL A 271 -1.58 24.63 -12.30
N ASN A 272 -2.42 25.47 -11.70
CA ASN A 272 -3.16 26.46 -12.43
C ASN A 272 -2.66 27.81 -11.94
N GLY A 273 -1.55 28.30 -12.50
CA GLY A 273 -1.14 29.70 -12.30
C GLY A 273 -2.32 30.69 -12.38
N PRO A 274 -3.31 30.50 -13.29
CA PRO A 274 -4.55 31.30 -13.29
C PRO A 274 -5.43 31.14 -12.04
N GLY A 275 -5.51 29.97 -11.43
CA GLY A 275 -6.31 29.71 -10.22
C GLY A 275 -5.73 30.42 -9.00
N GLU A 276 -4.43 30.30 -8.75
CA GLU A 276 -3.73 30.98 -7.65
C GLU A 276 -3.76 32.50 -7.83
N ALA A 277 -3.54 32.99 -9.06
CA ALA A 277 -3.56 34.42 -9.36
C ALA A 277 -4.93 35.07 -9.16
N ARG A 278 -6.03 34.29 -9.21
CA ARG A 278 -7.39 34.78 -8.95
C ARG A 278 -7.64 35.06 -7.47
N ALA A 279 -6.94 34.40 -6.55
CA ALA A 279 -7.10 34.58 -5.12
C ALA A 279 -6.42 35.85 -4.60
N ALA A 280 -5.57 36.49 -5.41
CA ALA A 280 -4.87 37.71 -5.04
C ALA A 280 -5.65 38.98 -5.44
N ASP A 281 -5.53 40.03 -4.63
CA ASP A 281 -5.99 41.39 -4.98
C ASP A 281 -5.43 41.81 -6.35
N ILE A 282 -4.14 41.54 -6.57
CA ILE A 282 -3.47 41.56 -7.88
C ILE A 282 -2.62 40.30 -7.99
N GLY A 283 -2.80 39.51 -9.05
CA GLY A 283 -2.08 38.24 -9.28
C GLY A 283 -1.51 38.13 -10.68
N VAL A 284 -0.60 37.18 -10.90
CA VAL A 284 -0.03 36.91 -12.22
C VAL A 284 0.14 35.42 -12.49
N ALA A 285 -0.23 34.98 -13.69
CA ALA A 285 -0.03 33.60 -14.14
C ALA A 285 0.85 33.57 -15.40
N GLY A 286 1.93 32.80 -15.37
CA GLY A 286 2.79 32.56 -16.52
C GLY A 286 2.29 31.41 -17.40
N GLY A 287 2.35 31.59 -18.71
CA GLY A 287 2.15 30.57 -19.74
C GLY A 287 3.27 30.63 -20.77
N ARG A 288 3.31 29.71 -21.74
CA ARG A 288 4.39 29.65 -22.74
C ARG A 288 4.44 30.95 -23.57
N GLY A 289 5.42 31.82 -23.29
CA GLY A 289 5.62 33.11 -23.97
C GLY A 289 4.67 34.24 -23.57
N ILE A 290 3.79 34.02 -22.59
CA ILE A 290 2.75 35.00 -22.19
C ILE A 290 2.59 35.04 -20.66
N GLY A 291 2.12 36.17 -20.14
CA GLY A 291 1.60 36.31 -18.78
C GLY A 291 0.18 36.88 -18.77
N LEU A 292 -0.61 36.43 -17.81
CA LEU A 292 -1.95 36.96 -17.51
C LEU A 292 -1.89 37.66 -16.16
N ILE A 293 -2.32 38.92 -16.11
CA ILE A 293 -2.44 39.69 -14.86
C ILE A 293 -3.90 39.69 -14.44
N PHE A 294 -4.10 39.43 -13.15
CA PHE A 294 -5.39 39.32 -12.51
C PHE A 294 -5.56 40.46 -11.51
N LYS A 295 -6.80 40.94 -11.34
CA LYS A 295 -7.21 41.82 -10.25
C LYS A 295 -8.54 41.32 -9.72
N ASN A 296 -8.63 41.06 -8.42
CA ASN A 296 -9.83 40.55 -7.75
C ASN A 296 -10.47 39.34 -8.47
N GLY A 297 -9.66 38.39 -8.93
CA GLY A 297 -10.18 37.19 -9.61
C GLY A 297 -10.45 37.31 -11.11
N GLU A 298 -10.30 38.49 -11.72
CA GLU A 298 -10.53 38.71 -13.15
C GLU A 298 -9.23 38.99 -13.91
N VAL A 299 -9.10 38.46 -15.13
CA VAL A 299 -7.97 38.77 -16.01
C VAL A 299 -8.13 40.18 -16.55
N ILE A 300 -7.25 41.09 -16.14
CA ILE A 300 -7.28 42.49 -16.58
C ILE A 300 -6.31 42.78 -17.72
N ARG A 301 -5.25 41.96 -17.87
CA ARG A 301 -4.21 42.21 -18.87
C ARG A 301 -3.52 40.91 -19.30
N LYS A 302 -3.19 40.80 -20.59
CA LYS A 302 -2.32 39.77 -21.14
C LYS A 302 -1.09 40.42 -21.75
N VAL A 303 0.10 39.94 -21.40
CA VAL A 303 1.38 40.52 -21.81
C VAL A 303 2.36 39.46 -22.32
N PRO A 304 3.34 39.82 -23.17
CA PRO A 304 4.48 38.96 -23.47
C PRO A 304 5.28 38.65 -22.21
N GLU A 305 5.93 37.49 -22.16
CA GLU A 305 6.69 37.02 -20.99
C GLU A 305 7.74 38.03 -20.47
N LYS A 306 8.46 38.67 -21.39
CA LYS A 306 9.48 39.70 -21.07
C LYS A 306 8.92 40.93 -20.35
N ASP A 307 7.63 41.21 -20.49
CA ASP A 307 6.99 42.42 -20.00
C ASP A 307 6.19 42.17 -18.70
N ILE A 308 6.13 40.92 -18.23
CA ILE A 308 5.34 40.50 -17.06
C ILE A 308 5.67 41.32 -15.82
N VAL A 309 6.96 41.47 -15.49
CA VAL A 309 7.39 42.15 -14.26
C VAL A 309 7.02 43.62 -14.27
N GLN A 310 7.22 44.28 -15.41
CA GLN A 310 6.91 45.69 -15.59
C GLN A 310 5.40 45.93 -15.50
N ALA A 311 4.62 45.13 -16.23
CA ALA A 311 3.17 45.25 -16.23
C ALA A 311 2.56 44.95 -14.84
N MET A 312 3.12 44.00 -14.08
CA MET A 312 2.67 43.73 -12.72
C MET A 312 2.94 44.92 -11.77
N ARG A 313 4.12 45.56 -11.86
CA ARG A 313 4.42 46.76 -11.05
C ARG A 313 3.44 47.90 -11.33
N GLU A 314 3.13 48.15 -12.60
CA GLU A 314 2.16 49.17 -12.99
C GLU A 314 0.76 48.94 -12.42
N GLU A 315 0.30 47.68 -12.35
CA GLU A 315 -1.00 47.35 -11.73
C GLU A 315 -0.96 47.49 -10.20
N VAL A 316 0.14 47.10 -9.55
CA VAL A 316 0.31 47.26 -8.10
C VAL A 316 0.34 48.74 -7.71
N ASP A 317 1.08 49.57 -8.45
CA ASP A 317 1.17 51.01 -8.18
C ASP A 317 -0.19 51.69 -8.33
N ARG A 318 -0.95 51.33 -9.37
CA ARG A 318 -2.34 51.79 -9.54
C ARG A 318 -3.24 51.34 -8.42
N PHE A 319 -3.16 50.07 -8.01
CA PHE A 319 -3.96 49.53 -6.92
C PHE A 319 -3.67 50.26 -5.59
N ILE A 320 -2.41 50.56 -5.30
CA ILE A 320 -2.02 51.33 -4.11
C ILE A 320 -2.57 52.76 -4.19
N ALA A 321 -2.49 53.42 -5.34
CA ALA A 321 -3.01 54.76 -5.53
C ALA A 321 -4.53 54.82 -5.36
N GLU A 322 -5.27 53.88 -5.95
CA GLU A 322 -6.72 53.74 -5.80
C GLU A 322 -7.13 53.55 -4.33
N ARG A 323 -6.45 52.65 -3.59
CA ARG A 323 -6.74 52.44 -2.17
C ARG A 323 -6.41 53.66 -1.31
N LYS A 324 -5.34 54.41 -1.64
CA LYS A 324 -5.03 55.67 -0.94
C LYS A 324 -6.11 56.73 -1.19
N ALA A 325 -6.57 56.90 -2.43
CA ALA A 325 -7.63 57.83 -2.76
C ALA A 325 -8.96 57.46 -2.09
N ALA A 326 -9.34 56.17 -2.11
CA ALA A 326 -10.53 55.68 -1.44
C ALA A 326 -10.50 55.89 0.09
N ARG A 327 -9.32 55.77 0.72
CA ARG A 327 -9.13 55.99 2.16
C ARG A 327 -9.19 57.47 2.55
N VAL A 328 -8.87 58.38 1.64
CA VAL A 328 -8.98 59.84 1.85
C VAL A 328 -10.42 60.33 1.62
N ALA A 329 -11.20 59.63 0.79
CA ALA A 329 -12.60 59.95 0.50
C ALA A 329 -13.61 59.29 1.48
N ALA A 330 -13.18 58.36 2.33
CA ALA A 330 -14.02 57.77 3.36
C ALA A 330 -14.29 58.80 4.47
N PRO A 331 -15.56 59.11 4.82
CA PRO A 331 -15.85 59.97 5.96
C PRO A 331 -15.30 59.34 7.25
N ALA A 332 -14.83 60.17 8.18
CA ALA A 332 -14.51 59.71 9.52
C ALA A 332 -15.82 59.23 10.16
N ASP A 333 -15.93 57.92 10.41
CA ASP A 333 -16.98 57.37 11.25
C ASP A 333 -16.81 57.95 12.66
N ASP A 334 -17.85 58.66 13.12
CA ASP A 334 -18.08 59.14 14.49
C ASP A 334 -19.13 58.23 15.15
#